data_AF-A0A7C4CGC7-F1
#
_entry.id   AF-A0A7C4CGC7-F1
#
_cell.length_a   1.000
_cell.length_b   1.000
_cell.length_c   1.000
_cell.angle_alpha   90.00
_cell.angle_beta   90.00
_cell.angle_gamma   90.00
#
_symmetry.space_group_name_H-M   'P 1'
#
loop_
_entity.id
_entity.type
_entity.pdbx_description
1 polymer ?
#
loop_
_entity_poly.entity_id
_entity_poly.type
_entity_poly.pdbx_seq_one_letter_code
_entity_poly.pdbx_strand_id
1 'polypeptide(L)'
;MSGGTFSGYVEGLHISRLGKAILLKIRLITPGGQRVELYIHAPPDWLSLGKAISGTYHEAETPDGAVLIIDSIVEDKNLRPAIIHELTVEKILRIGQDTVVVEGKYSDGRMFSHTLRDTRLLELQPRLPIKSLGLFIERDSLQVLVTIINKNEFNLLARAYEFSSQLLKAGLEEPEKRFLEGEQ
;
A
#
# COMPACT_ATOMS: atom_id res chain seq x y z
N MET A 1 -20.42 15.12 3.48
CA MET A 1 -19.19 14.33 3.33
C MET A 1 -19.37 13.44 2.11
N SER A 2 -18.56 13.65 1.07
CA SER A 2 -18.45 12.73 -0.08
C SER A 2 -17.81 11.45 0.41
N GLY A 3 -18.42 10.31 0.10
CA GLY A 3 -17.92 8.99 0.44
C GLY A 3 -17.86 8.10 -0.79
N GLY A 4 -17.03 7.07 -0.73
CA GLY A 4 -16.83 6.14 -1.82
C GLY A 4 -16.49 4.73 -1.34
N THR A 5 -16.32 3.83 -2.29
CA THR A 5 -15.89 2.44 -2.06
C THR A 5 -14.52 2.22 -2.66
N PHE A 6 -13.73 1.33 -2.06
CA PHE A 6 -12.44 0.91 -2.60
C PHE A 6 -12.33 -0.62 -2.64
N SER A 7 -11.48 -1.12 -3.55
CA SER A 7 -11.09 -2.53 -3.63
C SER A 7 -9.71 -2.67 -4.27
N GLY A 8 -8.89 -3.58 -3.74
CA GLY A 8 -7.57 -3.90 -4.28
C GLY A 8 -6.65 -4.57 -3.25
N TYR A 9 -5.35 -4.46 -3.47
CA TYR A 9 -4.33 -5.16 -2.71
C TYR A 9 -3.50 -4.19 -1.87
N VAL A 10 -3.20 -4.57 -0.63
CA VAL A 10 -2.30 -3.79 0.23
C VAL A 10 -0.89 -3.81 -0.36
N GLU A 11 -0.39 -2.65 -0.74
CA GLU A 11 0.99 -2.43 -1.21
C GLU A 11 1.90 -1.97 -0.07
N GLY A 12 1.36 -1.31 0.95
CA GLY A 12 2.15 -0.88 2.11
C GLY A 12 1.32 -0.21 3.19
N LEU A 13 1.88 -0.15 4.41
CA LEU A 13 1.31 0.54 5.56
C LEU A 13 2.36 1.46 6.18
N HIS A 14 2.06 2.76 6.28
CA HIS A 14 2.99 3.77 6.78
C HIS A 14 2.37 4.52 7.96
N ILE A 15 3.14 4.77 9.01
CA ILE A 15 2.71 5.73 10.04
C ILE A 15 2.76 7.12 9.42
N SER A 16 1.67 7.87 9.54
CA SER A 16 1.55 9.24 9.06
C SER A 16 0.91 10.11 10.12
N ARG A 17 1.24 11.39 10.11
CA ARG A 17 0.58 12.38 10.97
C ARG A 17 -0.40 13.16 10.12
N LEU A 18 -1.64 13.22 10.58
CA LEU A 18 -2.68 14.05 10.00
C LEU A 18 -3.06 15.12 11.02
N GLY A 19 -2.46 16.30 10.88
CA GLY A 19 -2.49 17.31 11.93
C GLY A 19 -1.88 16.79 13.24
N LYS A 20 -2.68 16.73 14.30
CA LYS A 20 -2.27 16.20 15.63
C LYS A 20 -2.51 14.69 15.79
N ALA A 21 -3.25 14.05 14.89
CA ALA A 21 -3.54 12.62 14.95
C ALA A 21 -2.42 11.80 14.32
N ILE A 22 -2.06 10.68 14.94
CA ILE A 22 -1.20 9.66 14.34
C ILE A 22 -2.14 8.62 13.73
N LEU A 23 -2.10 8.50 12.40
CA LEU A 23 -2.90 7.54 11.62
C LEU A 23 -1.98 6.61 10.85
N LEU A 24 -2.52 5.49 10.38
CA LEU A 24 -1.83 4.65 9.43
C LEU A 24 -2.32 4.95 8.02
N LYS A 25 -1.39 5.22 7.12
CA LYS A 25 -1.61 5.39 5.70
C LYS A 25 -1.44 4.04 5.01
N ILE A 26 -2.53 3.50 4.49
CA ILE A 26 -2.54 2.31 3.64
C ILE A 26 -2.32 2.77 2.20
N ARG A 27 -1.31 2.20 1.54
CA ARG A 27 -1.16 2.27 0.09
C ARG A 27 -1.79 1.01 -0.51
N LEU A 28 -2.69 1.22 -1.45
CA LEU A 28 -3.51 0.20 -2.03
C LEU A 28 -3.28 0.23 -3.54
N ILE A 29 -3.11 -0.95 -4.16
CA ILE A 29 -3.01 -1.09 -5.61
C ILE A 29 -4.21 -1.87 -6.14
N THR A 30 -4.93 -1.28 -7.08
CA THR A 30 -6.06 -1.93 -7.76
C THR A 30 -5.56 -3.01 -8.71
N PRO A 31 -6.41 -3.97 -9.12
CA PRO A 31 -6.06 -4.92 -10.18
C PRO A 31 -5.63 -4.26 -11.51
N GLY A 32 -6.06 -3.01 -11.76
CA GLY A 32 -5.66 -2.22 -12.91
C GLY A 32 -4.29 -1.53 -12.78
N GLY A 33 -3.59 -1.70 -11.65
CA GLY A 33 -2.31 -1.07 -11.36
C GLY A 33 -2.40 0.38 -10.88
N GLN A 34 -3.61 0.93 -10.74
CA GLN A 34 -3.83 2.25 -10.15
C GLN A 34 -3.64 2.18 -8.64
N ARG A 35 -3.13 3.25 -8.05
CA ARG A 35 -2.92 3.34 -6.61
C ARG A 35 -3.87 4.29 -5.94
N VAL A 36 -4.24 3.94 -4.73
CA VAL A 36 -5.06 4.74 -3.84
C VAL A 36 -4.36 4.77 -2.48
N GLU A 37 -4.31 5.94 -1.88
CA GLU A 37 -3.79 6.12 -0.54
C GLU A 37 -4.95 6.48 0.38
N LEU A 38 -5.12 5.70 1.44
CA LEU A 38 -6.19 5.89 2.42
C LEU A 38 -5.62 5.88 3.84
N TYR A 39 -6.31 6.50 4.77
CA TYR A 39 -5.93 6.59 6.18
C TYR A 39 -6.87 5.75 7.05
N ILE A 40 -6.31 5.04 8.01
CA ILE A 40 -7.06 4.23 8.98
C ILE A 40 -6.58 4.55 10.40
N HIS A 41 -7.53 4.66 11.34
CA HIS A 41 -7.24 4.87 12.75
C HIS A 41 -6.69 3.60 13.41
N ALA A 42 -7.41 2.49 13.26
CA ALA A 42 -7.07 1.20 13.84
C ALA A 42 -7.11 0.12 12.74
N PRO A 43 -5.96 -0.36 12.25
CA PRO A 43 -5.95 -1.44 11.27
C PRO A 43 -6.42 -2.75 11.92
N PRO A 44 -7.15 -3.61 11.21
CA PRO A 44 -7.40 -4.97 11.67
C PRO A 44 -6.10 -5.76 11.81
N ASP A 45 -6.02 -6.66 12.79
CA ASP A 45 -4.85 -7.51 13.05
C ASP A 45 -4.52 -8.47 11.88
N TRP A 46 -5.51 -8.78 11.02
CA TRP A 46 -5.33 -9.63 9.84
C TRP A 46 -4.81 -8.88 8.61
N LEU A 47 -4.67 -7.56 8.69
CA LEU A 47 -4.24 -6.74 7.57
C LEU A 47 -2.74 -6.94 7.30
N SER A 48 -2.41 -7.41 6.11
CA SER A 48 -1.03 -7.71 5.71
C SER A 48 -0.74 -7.28 4.28
N LEU A 49 0.53 -7.22 3.92
CA LEU A 49 0.93 -6.96 2.54
C LEU A 49 0.34 -8.00 1.57
N GLY A 50 -0.09 -7.55 0.40
CA GLY A 50 -0.67 -8.37 -0.65
C GLY A 50 -2.08 -8.89 -0.35
N LYS A 51 -2.60 -8.61 0.84
CA LYS A 51 -3.98 -8.96 1.21
C LYS A 51 -4.96 -8.20 0.31
N ALA A 52 -5.94 -8.92 -0.21
CA ALA A 52 -7.05 -8.34 -0.94
C ALA A 52 -8.07 -7.76 0.06
N ILE A 53 -8.39 -6.47 -0.09
CA ILE A 53 -9.28 -5.74 0.81
C ILE A 53 -10.26 -4.89 0.02
N SER A 54 -11.42 -4.66 0.63
CA SER A 54 -12.42 -3.72 0.14
C SER A 54 -13.08 -3.00 1.31
N GLY A 55 -13.79 -1.92 1.03
CA GLY A 55 -14.44 -1.15 2.08
C GLY A 55 -15.00 0.17 1.61
N THR A 56 -15.30 1.02 2.58
CA THR A 56 -15.83 2.37 2.38
C THR A 56 -14.89 3.42 2.98
N TYR A 57 -14.90 4.60 2.39
CA TYR A 57 -14.16 5.75 2.88
C TYR A 57 -15.02 7.02 2.78
N HIS A 58 -14.64 8.02 3.56
CA HIS A 58 -15.10 9.40 3.39
C HIS A 58 -13.90 10.34 3.15
N GLU A 59 -14.18 11.46 2.50
CA GLU A 59 -13.22 12.54 2.37
C GLU A 59 -13.24 13.44 3.62
N ALA A 60 -12.06 13.76 4.13
CA ALA A 60 -11.86 14.70 5.22
C ALA A 60 -10.92 15.82 4.76
N GLU A 61 -11.31 17.07 5.02
CA GLU A 61 -10.50 18.25 4.70
C GLU A 61 -9.39 18.41 5.73
N THR A 62 -8.17 18.65 5.25
CA THR A 62 -7.00 18.91 6.08
C THR A 62 -6.28 20.16 5.56
N PRO A 63 -5.37 20.77 6.37
CA PRO A 63 -4.59 21.92 5.91
C PRO A 63 -3.79 21.65 4.62
N ASP A 64 -3.43 20.39 4.35
CA ASP A 64 -2.66 19.96 3.18
C ASP A 64 -3.56 19.47 2.02
N GLY A 65 -4.89 19.58 2.17
CA GLY A 65 -5.90 19.15 1.20
C GLY A 65 -6.80 18.01 1.70
N ALA A 66 -7.69 17.55 0.83
CA ALA A 66 -8.60 16.45 1.13
C ALA A 66 -7.84 15.11 1.21
N VAL A 67 -8.17 14.31 2.23
CA VAL A 67 -7.65 12.95 2.40
C VAL A 67 -8.79 11.94 2.52
N LEU A 68 -8.52 10.68 2.19
CA LEU A 68 -9.49 9.59 2.28
C LEU A 68 -9.33 8.85 3.61
N ILE A 69 -10.35 8.85 4.45
CA ILE A 69 -10.38 8.13 5.73
C ILE A 69 -11.26 6.90 5.59
N ILE A 70 -10.72 5.73 5.95
CA ILE A 70 -11.41 4.45 5.91
C ILE A 70 -12.44 4.39 7.04
N ASP A 71 -13.70 4.17 6.67
CA ASP A 71 -14.81 3.91 7.61
C ASP A 71 -14.94 2.42 7.92
N SER A 72 -14.77 1.59 6.89
CA SER A 72 -14.89 0.14 7.01
C SER A 72 -13.89 -0.56 6.10
N ILE A 73 -13.38 -1.70 6.57
CA ILE A 73 -12.44 -2.53 5.83
C ILE A 73 -12.75 -4.00 6.08
N VAL A 74 -12.81 -4.77 5.00
CA VAL A 74 -13.04 -6.21 5.02
C VAL A 74 -12.11 -6.90 4.01
N GLU A 75 -11.91 -8.21 4.20
CA GLU A 75 -11.27 -9.03 3.17
C GLU A 75 -12.15 -9.08 1.92
N ASP A 76 -11.58 -8.75 0.76
CA ASP A 76 -12.30 -8.85 -0.51
C ASP A 76 -12.24 -10.29 -1.02
N LYS A 77 -13.38 -10.98 -0.96
CA LYS A 77 -13.51 -12.38 -1.40
C LYS A 77 -13.64 -12.52 -2.92
N ASN A 78 -13.88 -11.42 -3.64
CA ASN A 78 -13.98 -11.44 -5.10
C ASN A 78 -12.62 -11.31 -5.77
N LEU A 79 -11.61 -10.82 -5.04
CA LEU A 79 -10.24 -10.76 -5.48
C LEU A 79 -9.46 -11.98 -4.97
N ARG A 80 -8.78 -12.68 -5.88
CA ARG A 80 -7.86 -13.76 -5.50
C ARG A 80 -6.67 -13.15 -4.76
N PRO A 81 -6.17 -13.77 -3.67
CA PRO A 81 -5.01 -13.25 -2.96
C PRO A 81 -3.82 -13.04 -3.89
N ALA A 82 -3.09 -11.94 -3.69
CA ALA A 82 -1.87 -11.71 -4.44
C ALA A 82 -0.76 -12.67 -3.98
N ILE A 83 0.10 -13.04 -4.91
CA ILE A 83 1.27 -13.88 -4.68
C ILE A 83 2.49 -12.95 -4.61
N ILE A 84 3.32 -13.15 -3.60
CA ILE A 84 4.54 -12.36 -3.40
C ILE A 84 5.74 -13.21 -3.78
N HIS A 85 6.56 -12.71 -4.70
CA HIS A 85 7.83 -13.33 -5.06
C HIS A 85 9.01 -12.41 -4.75
N GLU A 86 10.11 -13.00 -4.29
CA GLU A 86 11.37 -12.26 -4.20
C GLU A 86 11.99 -12.08 -5.58
N LEU A 87 12.39 -10.85 -5.88
CA LEU A 87 12.96 -10.43 -7.14
C LEU A 87 14.26 -9.65 -6.88
N THR A 88 15.16 -9.69 -7.85
CA THR A 88 16.22 -8.69 -7.99
C THR A 88 15.90 -7.85 -9.20
N VAL A 89 15.61 -6.57 -8.98
CA VAL A 89 15.40 -5.62 -10.07
C VAL A 89 16.76 -5.13 -10.53
N GLU A 90 17.03 -5.28 -11.82
CA GLU A 90 18.31 -4.91 -12.42
C GLU A 90 18.18 -3.63 -13.26
N LYS A 91 16.99 -3.36 -13.80
CA LYS A 91 16.76 -2.22 -14.68
C LYS A 91 15.32 -1.73 -14.63
N ILE A 92 15.14 -0.42 -14.69
CA ILE A 92 13.82 0.23 -14.78
C ILE A 92 13.92 1.26 -15.91
N LEU A 93 13.00 1.24 -16.87
CA LEU A 93 12.98 2.16 -18.00
C LEU A 93 11.62 2.83 -18.13
N ARG A 94 11.60 4.15 -18.33
CA ARG A 94 10.37 4.83 -18.72
C ARG A 94 10.06 4.51 -20.19
N ILE A 95 8.85 4.02 -20.45
CA ILE A 95 8.38 3.71 -21.83
C ILE A 95 7.12 4.49 -22.24
N GLY A 96 6.57 5.32 -21.35
CA GLY A 96 5.43 6.20 -21.63
C GLY A 96 5.27 7.28 -20.55
N GLN A 97 4.15 8.00 -20.60
CA GLN A 97 3.87 9.05 -19.61
C GLN A 97 3.75 8.48 -18.20
N ASP A 98 2.99 7.38 -18.04
CA ASP A 98 2.69 6.76 -16.75
C ASP A 98 3.18 5.30 -16.64
N THR A 99 3.99 4.86 -17.59
CA THR A 99 4.42 3.45 -17.71
C THR A 99 5.92 3.28 -17.69
N VAL A 100 6.35 2.23 -16.99
CA VAL A 100 7.74 1.77 -16.93
C VAL A 100 7.83 0.30 -17.32
N VAL A 101 8.97 -0.11 -17.88
CA VAL A 101 9.38 -1.50 -17.96
C VAL A 101 10.33 -1.78 -16.82
N VAL A 102 10.10 -2.86 -16.09
CA VAL A 102 11.00 -3.35 -15.06
C VAL A 102 11.54 -4.71 -15.44
N GLU A 103 12.86 -4.83 -15.42
CA GLU A 103 13.59 -6.04 -15.78
C GLU A 103 14.45 -6.51 -14.62
N GLY A 104 14.63 -7.82 -14.53
CA GLY A 104 15.43 -8.41 -13.47
C GLY A 104 15.34 -9.92 -13.44
N LYS A 105 15.57 -10.48 -12.24
CA LYS A 105 15.63 -11.92 -12.00
C LYS A 105 14.72 -12.33 -10.85
N TYR A 106 14.05 -13.47 -11.03
CA TYR A 106 13.46 -14.23 -9.92
C TYR A 106 14.57 -14.84 -9.04
N SER A 107 14.20 -15.29 -7.84
CA SER A 107 15.13 -15.96 -6.92
C SER A 107 15.74 -17.26 -7.48
N ASP A 108 15.06 -17.90 -8.43
CA ASP A 108 15.53 -19.11 -9.13
C ASP A 108 16.44 -18.80 -10.34
N GLY A 109 16.75 -17.52 -10.59
CA GLY A 109 17.62 -17.06 -11.67
C GLY A 109 16.92 -16.85 -13.02
N ARG A 110 15.63 -17.18 -13.15
CA ARG A 110 14.87 -16.85 -14.38
C ARG A 110 14.76 -15.34 -14.55
N MET A 111 14.91 -14.88 -15.78
CA MET A 111 14.74 -13.47 -16.12
C MET A 111 13.26 -13.09 -16.20
N PHE A 112 12.95 -11.83 -15.90
CA PHE A 112 11.64 -11.23 -16.16
C PHE A 112 11.78 -9.86 -16.81
N SER A 113 10.72 -9.47 -17.53
CA SER A 113 10.49 -8.11 -18.01
C SER A 113 8.98 -7.85 -17.95
N HIS A 114 8.57 -6.85 -17.18
CA HIS A 114 7.15 -6.53 -16.95
C HIS A 114 6.90 -5.04 -17.14
N THR A 115 5.78 -4.71 -17.77
CA THR A 115 5.30 -3.32 -17.92
C THR A 115 4.38 -2.95 -16.76
N LEU A 116 4.71 -1.88 -16.04
CA LEU A 116 3.96 -1.39 -14.89
C LEU A 116 3.50 0.04 -15.11
N ARG A 117 2.29 0.36 -14.63
CA ARG A 117 1.79 1.74 -14.55
C ARG A 117 2.26 2.40 -13.24
N ASP A 118 3.58 2.55 -13.09
CA ASP A 118 4.18 3.21 -11.92
C ASP A 118 5.52 3.89 -12.24
N THR A 119 5.47 5.18 -12.50
CA THR A 119 6.68 5.96 -12.78
C THR A 119 7.49 6.29 -11.54
N ARG A 120 6.95 6.16 -10.32
CA ARG A 120 7.71 6.36 -9.08
C ARG A 120 8.80 5.32 -8.89
N LEU A 121 8.65 4.15 -9.52
CA LEU A 121 9.71 3.13 -9.54
C LEU A 121 11.03 3.66 -10.13
N LEU A 122 10.99 4.73 -10.93
CA LEU A 122 12.20 5.40 -11.42
C LEU A 122 13.07 5.95 -10.28
N GLU A 123 12.50 6.28 -9.13
CA GLU A 123 13.23 6.70 -7.93
C GLU A 123 14.15 5.60 -7.38
N LEU A 124 13.91 4.33 -7.74
CA LEU A 124 14.75 3.20 -7.36
C LEU A 124 15.97 3.04 -8.26
N GLN A 125 16.00 3.68 -9.44
CA GLN A 125 17.10 3.55 -10.42
C GLN A 125 18.51 3.77 -9.82
N PRO A 126 18.76 4.76 -8.96
CA PRO A 126 20.09 4.99 -8.40
C PRO A 126 20.61 3.87 -7.50
N ARG A 127 19.73 2.94 -7.09
CA ARG A 127 20.03 1.85 -6.15
C ARG A 127 20.05 0.48 -6.82
N LEU A 128 19.91 0.40 -8.14
CA LEU A 128 19.92 -0.85 -8.87
C LEU A 128 21.34 -1.46 -8.94
N PRO A 129 21.48 -2.80 -8.90
CA PRO A 129 20.41 -3.78 -8.70
C PRO A 129 19.91 -3.81 -7.24
N ILE A 130 18.61 -4.04 -7.05
CA ILE A 130 17.99 -4.02 -5.71
C ILE A 130 17.10 -5.25 -5.46
N LYS A 131 17.24 -5.84 -4.26
CA LYS A 131 16.35 -6.89 -3.77
C LYS A 131 14.97 -6.31 -3.43
N SER A 132 13.95 -6.88 -4.03
CA SER A 132 12.57 -6.40 -3.95
C SER A 132 11.59 -7.56 -3.82
N LEU A 133 10.36 -7.22 -3.46
CA LEU A 133 9.21 -8.10 -3.51
C LEU A 133 8.34 -7.69 -4.70
N GLY A 134 8.06 -8.63 -5.60
CA GLY A 134 7.06 -8.44 -6.64
C GLY A 134 5.70 -8.91 -6.15
N LEU A 135 4.70 -8.06 -6.31
CA LEU A 135 3.30 -8.42 -6.03
C LEU A 135 2.63 -8.86 -7.33
N PHE A 136 2.24 -10.12 -7.40
CA PHE A 136 1.60 -10.73 -8.56
C PHE A 136 0.13 -11.00 -8.27
N ILE A 137 -0.73 -10.70 -9.24
CA ILE A 137 -2.15 -11.06 -9.18
C ILE A 137 -2.48 -11.98 -10.34
N GLU A 138 -3.54 -12.78 -10.18
CA GLU A 138 -4.05 -13.56 -11.29
C GLU A 138 -5.04 -12.72 -12.11
N ARG A 139 -4.77 -12.62 -13.41
CA ARG A 139 -5.64 -11.96 -14.39
C ARG A 139 -5.72 -12.83 -15.63
N ASP A 140 -6.93 -13.20 -16.04
CA ASP A 140 -7.17 -14.03 -17.23
C ASP A 140 -6.35 -15.33 -17.22
N SER A 141 -6.21 -15.96 -16.04
CA SER A 141 -5.37 -17.16 -15.79
C SER A 141 -3.85 -16.96 -15.93
N LEU A 142 -3.38 -15.72 -16.02
CA LEU A 142 -1.96 -15.36 -16.02
C LEU A 142 -1.57 -14.63 -14.75
N GLN A 143 -0.37 -14.89 -14.24
CA GLN A 143 0.21 -14.09 -13.17
C GLN A 143 0.77 -12.79 -13.74
N VAL A 144 0.26 -11.67 -13.25
CA VAL A 144 0.64 -10.32 -13.68
C VAL A 144 1.29 -9.60 -12.51
N LEU A 145 2.51 -9.10 -12.72
CA LEU A 145 3.16 -8.20 -11.77
C LEU A 145 2.40 -6.88 -11.75
N VAL A 146 1.95 -6.43 -10.59
CA VAL A 146 1.25 -5.14 -10.45
C VAL A 146 2.09 -4.07 -9.78
N THR A 147 3.01 -4.46 -8.91
CA THR A 147 3.95 -3.53 -8.27
C THR A 147 5.20 -4.25 -7.77
N ILE A 148 6.23 -3.47 -7.51
CA ILE A 148 7.46 -3.88 -6.87
C ILE A 148 7.65 -3.05 -5.61
N ILE A 149 7.97 -3.74 -4.52
CA ILE A 149 8.16 -3.16 -3.20
C ILE A 149 9.61 -3.41 -2.80
N ASN A 150 10.32 -2.35 -2.44
CA ASN A 150 11.68 -2.47 -1.93
C ASN A 150 11.68 -3.29 -0.63
N LYS A 151 12.50 -4.35 -0.55
CA LYS A 151 12.52 -5.27 0.60
C LYS A 151 12.96 -4.57 1.90
N ASN A 152 13.83 -3.57 1.82
CA ASN A 152 14.26 -2.80 2.98
C ASN A 152 13.13 -1.94 3.53
N GLU A 153 12.36 -1.30 2.63
CA GLU A 153 11.15 -0.55 3.03
C GLU A 153 10.14 -1.51 3.64
N PHE A 154 9.87 -2.66 3.01
CA PHE A 154 8.98 -3.67 3.57
C PHE A 154 9.36 -4.11 5.00
N ASN A 155 10.63 -4.42 5.25
CA ASN A 155 11.09 -4.85 6.57
C ASN A 155 10.98 -3.76 7.64
N LEU A 156 11.21 -2.49 7.26
CA LEU A 156 10.98 -1.33 8.13
C LEU A 156 9.49 -1.16 8.45
N LEU A 157 8.61 -1.41 7.48
CA LEU A 157 7.17 -1.28 7.63
C LEU A 157 6.56 -2.40 8.50
N ALA A 158 7.01 -3.64 8.34
CA ALA A 158 6.59 -4.75 9.19
C ALA A 158 6.89 -4.47 10.68
N ARG A 159 8.09 -3.95 10.97
CA ARG A 159 8.48 -3.54 12.32
C ARG A 159 7.71 -2.33 12.83
N ALA A 160 7.42 -1.35 11.97
CA ALA A 160 6.63 -0.18 12.33
C ALA A 160 5.16 -0.54 12.62
N TYR A 161 4.60 -1.53 11.93
CA TYR A 161 3.26 -2.06 12.19
C TYR A 161 3.18 -2.83 13.51
N GLU A 162 4.16 -3.68 13.80
CA GLU A 162 4.28 -4.33 15.12
C GLU A 162 4.36 -3.30 16.24
N PHE A 163 5.14 -2.24 16.04
CA PHE A 163 5.28 -1.17 17.03
C PHE A 163 4.02 -0.30 17.17
N SER A 164 3.35 0.08 16.07
CA SER A 164 2.14 0.89 16.12
C SER A 164 0.93 0.12 16.66
N SER A 165 0.80 -1.16 16.31
CA SER A 165 -0.22 -2.04 16.90
C SER A 165 -0.02 -2.18 18.40
N GLN A 166 1.22 -2.25 18.88
CA GLN A 166 1.53 -2.22 20.32
C GLN A 166 1.18 -0.89 20.97
N LEU A 167 1.48 0.26 20.32
CA LEU A 167 1.12 1.58 20.85
C LEU A 167 -0.41 1.81 20.91
N LEU A 168 -1.14 1.35 19.91
CA LEU A 168 -2.60 1.41 19.88
C LEU A 168 -3.22 0.45 20.91
N LYS A 169 -2.66 -0.76 21.08
CA LYS A 169 -3.07 -1.73 22.10
C LYS A 169 -2.70 -1.31 23.54
N ALA A 170 -1.65 -0.51 23.71
CA ALA A 170 -1.16 -0.02 25.00
C ALA A 170 -1.94 1.18 25.56
N GLY A 171 -3.07 1.56 24.96
CA GLY A 171 -3.99 2.53 25.57
C GLY A 171 -3.62 3.99 25.35
N LEU A 172 -3.33 4.39 24.11
CA LEU A 172 -3.71 5.73 23.67
C LEU A 172 -5.23 5.70 23.40
N GLU A 173 -5.99 5.77 24.50
CA GLU A 173 -7.44 5.86 24.54
C GLU A 173 -7.96 7.01 23.67
N GLU A 174 -8.95 6.69 22.84
CA GLU A 174 -10.01 7.55 22.30
C GLU A 174 -9.61 8.93 21.71
N PRO A 175 -9.16 9.00 20.45
CA PRO A 175 -9.21 10.27 19.70
C PRO A 175 -10.65 10.74 19.45
N GLU A 176 -11.66 9.87 19.58
CA GLU A 176 -13.07 10.18 19.34
C GLU A 176 -13.63 11.27 20.27
N LYS A 177 -13.09 11.43 21.49
CA LYS A 177 -13.50 12.55 22.38
C LYS A 177 -12.98 13.91 21.93
N ARG A 178 -11.82 13.98 21.28
CA ARG A 178 -11.23 15.26 20.82
C ARG A 178 -11.79 15.78 19.50
N PHE A 179 -12.56 14.96 18.78
CA PHE A 179 -13.22 15.41 17.56
C PHE A 179 -14.59 16.04 17.82
N LEU A 180 -15.22 15.76 18.98
CA LEU A 180 -16.55 16.27 19.36
C LEU A 180 -16.51 17.35 20.46
N GLU A 181 -15.47 17.38 21.28
CA GLU A 181 -15.24 18.46 22.22
C GLU A 181 -14.37 19.52 21.55
N GLY A 182 -15.03 20.45 20.86
CA GLY A 182 -14.47 21.78 20.66
C GLY A 182 -14.24 22.42 22.02
N GLU A 183 -13.13 22.10 22.67
CA GLU A 183 -12.70 22.82 23.85
C GLU A 183 -12.07 24.14 23.41
N GLN A 184 -12.68 25.20 23.93
CA GLN A 184 -12.42 26.62 23.71
C GLN A 184 -11.01 27.04 24.11
#